data_AF-X1GBV6-F1
#
_entry.id   AF-X1GBV6-F1
#
_cell.length_a   1.000
_cell.length_b   1.000
_cell.length_c   1.000
_cell.angle_alpha   90.00
_cell.angle_beta   90.00
_cell.angle_gamma   90.00
#
_symmetry.space_group_name_H-M   'P 1'
#
loop_
_entity.id
_entity.type
_entity.pdbx_description
1 polymer ?
#
loop_
_entity_poly.entity_id
_entity_poly.type
_entity_poly.pdbx_seq_one_letter_code
_entity_poly.pdbx_strand_id
1 'polypeptide(L)'
;MIITHAEEIVRAVASLIKEKQTPFARADVRDKLGTSPEEWLYGYTAIFQGMRVDHPGGAPSVGSKFEGVFKRVGYGIYELTEYGEKLIKEYDC
;
A
#
# COMPACT_ATOMS: atom_id res chain seq x y z
N MET A 1 -14.93 2.08 14.82
CA MET A 1 -14.77 2.27 13.36
C MET A 1 -14.03 1.05 12.84
N ILE A 2 -14.53 0.41 11.79
CA ILE A 2 -13.84 -0.69 11.12
C ILE A 2 -12.79 -0.04 10.21
N ILE A 3 -11.51 -0.34 10.44
CA ILE A 3 -10.42 0.11 9.56
C ILE A 3 -10.48 -0.75 8.29
N THR A 4 -10.30 -0.13 7.12
CA THR A 4 -10.26 -0.85 5.85
C THR A 4 -8.85 -1.38 5.55
N HIS A 5 -8.73 -2.46 4.78
CA HIS A 5 -7.42 -2.98 4.34
C HIS A 5 -6.58 -1.91 3.61
N ALA A 6 -7.21 -0.99 2.87
CA ALA A 6 -6.50 0.12 2.23
C ALA A 6 -5.86 1.06 3.26
N GLU A 7 -6.60 1.40 4.33
CA GLU A 7 -6.07 2.22 5.43
C GLU A 7 -4.97 1.50 6.20
N GLU A 8 -5.10 0.19 6.43
CA GLU A 8 -4.05 -0.62 7.06
C GLU A 8 -2.77 -0.61 6.22
N ILE A 9 -2.88 -0.80 4.90
CA ILE A 9 -1.76 -0.69 3.97
C ILE A 9 -1.11 0.69 4.06
N VAL A 10 -1.88 1.78 4.04
CA VAL A 10 -1.31 3.15 4.13
C VAL A 10 -0.57 3.36 5.46
N ARG A 11 -1.13 2.91 6.58
CA ARG A 11 -0.48 3.01 7.91
C ARG A 11 0.81 2.19 7.99
N ALA A 12 0.80 0.98 7.44
CA ALA A 12 1.99 0.12 7.37
C ALA A 12 3.09 0.76 6.52
N VAL A 13 2.74 1.27 5.34
CA VAL A 13 3.69 1.96 4.46
C VAL A 13 4.20 3.22 5.14
N ALA A 14 3.36 4.04 5.76
CA ALA A 14 3.78 5.23 6.52
C ALA A 14 4.88 4.90 7.54
N SER A 15 4.71 3.79 8.25
CA SER A 15 5.71 3.29 9.21
C SER A 15 7.02 2.86 8.53
N LEU A 16 6.95 2.19 7.37
CA LEU A 16 8.14 1.85 6.57
C LEU A 16 8.90 3.09 6.09
N ILE A 17 8.19 4.12 5.60
CA ILE A 17 8.82 5.37 5.16
C ILE A 17 9.53 6.07 6.33
N LYS A 18 8.90 6.11 7.51
CA LYS A 18 9.47 6.68 8.74
C LYS A 18 10.77 5.98 9.14
N GLU A 19 10.83 4.67 8.90
CA GLU A 19 12.02 3.83 9.10
C GLU A 19 13.03 3.92 7.95
N LYS A 20 12.82 4.81 6.97
CA LYS A 20 13.64 5.01 5.78
C LYS A 20 13.76 3.74 4.92
N GLN A 21 12.75 2.89 4.94
CA GLN A 21 12.67 1.66 4.14
C GLN A 21 11.99 1.96 2.80
N THR A 22 12.68 2.69 1.92
CA THR A 22 12.24 2.96 0.55
C THR A 22 13.38 2.68 -0.44
N PRO A 23 13.09 2.11 -1.63
CA PRO A 23 11.81 1.55 -2.06
C PRO A 23 11.43 0.28 -1.27
N PHE A 24 10.17 -0.13 -1.33
CA PHE A 24 9.64 -1.27 -0.55
C PHE A 24 8.99 -2.34 -1.42
N ALA A 25 8.94 -3.56 -0.90
CA ALA A 25 8.24 -4.69 -1.48
C ALA A 25 6.87 -4.90 -0.81
N ARG A 26 6.00 -5.69 -1.46
CA ARG A 26 4.74 -6.16 -0.84
C ARG A 26 4.99 -6.99 0.42
N ALA A 27 6.11 -7.72 0.46
CA ALA A 27 6.50 -8.51 1.62
C ALA A 27 6.73 -7.60 2.83
N ASP A 28 7.41 -6.47 2.66
CA ASP A 28 7.68 -5.52 3.75
C ASP A 28 6.37 -4.99 4.36
N VAL A 29 5.38 -4.67 3.52
CA VAL A 29 4.05 -4.22 3.97
C VAL A 29 3.32 -5.33 4.73
N ARG A 30 3.32 -6.56 4.19
CA ARG A 30 2.72 -7.72 4.84
C ARG A 30 3.35 -7.99 6.21
N ASP A 31 4.67 -7.99 6.26
CA ASP A 31 5.45 -8.27 7.47
C ASP A 31 5.22 -7.16 8.51
N LYS A 32 5.08 -5.90 8.08
CA LYS A 32 4.69 -4.78 8.96
C LYS A 32 3.28 -4.92 9.53
N LEU A 33 2.35 -5.48 8.75
CA LEU A 33 1.00 -5.79 9.19
C LEU A 33 0.92 -7.07 10.05
N GLY A 34 1.98 -7.89 10.09
CA GLY A 34 1.97 -9.17 10.79
C GLY A 34 1.01 -10.20 10.19
N THR A 35 0.66 -10.05 8.91
CA THR A 35 -0.32 -10.93 8.24
C THR A 35 0.37 -12.13 7.60
N SER A 36 -0.32 -13.27 7.59
CA SER A 36 0.14 -14.46 6.90
C SER A 36 0.10 -14.27 5.37
N PRO A 37 0.87 -15.08 4.60
CA PRO A 37 0.79 -15.06 3.15
C PRO A 37 -0.63 -15.34 2.60
N GLU A 38 -1.40 -16.17 3.30
CA GLU A 38 -2.77 -16.52 2.93
C GLU A 38 -3.73 -15.35 3.13
N GLU A 39 -3.70 -14.70 4.30
CA GLU A 39 -4.50 -13.50 4.57
C GLU A 39 -4.16 -12.37 3.60
N TRP A 40 -2.87 -12.18 3.30
CA TRP A 40 -2.43 -11.21 2.30
C TRP A 40 -3.01 -11.50 0.91
N LEU A 41 -3.00 -12.77 0.50
CA LEU A 41 -3.50 -13.19 -0.80
C LEU A 41 -4.99 -12.89 -0.95
N TYR A 42 -5.80 -13.25 0.05
CA TYR A 42 -7.25 -13.11 -0.03
C TYR A 42 -7.77 -11.71 0.33
N GLY A 43 -7.10 -10.98 1.23
CA GLY A 43 -7.58 -9.70 1.76
C GLY A 43 -6.92 -8.46 1.16
N TYR A 44 -5.62 -8.51 0.85
CA TYR A 44 -4.80 -7.31 0.62
C TYR A 44 -4.27 -7.19 -0.79
N THR A 45 -4.06 -8.32 -1.48
CA THR A 45 -3.41 -8.32 -2.80
C THR A 45 -4.17 -7.47 -3.80
N ALA A 46 -5.48 -7.68 -3.94
CA ALA A 46 -6.30 -6.91 -4.89
C ALA A 46 -6.34 -5.41 -4.54
N ILE A 47 -6.44 -5.09 -3.25
CA ILE A 47 -6.45 -3.71 -2.75
C ILE A 47 -5.12 -3.00 -3.04
N PHE A 48 -4.00 -3.63 -2.69
CA PHE A 48 -2.67 -3.07 -2.96
C PHE A 48 -2.46 -2.81 -4.47
N GLN A 49 -2.98 -3.70 -5.33
CA GLN A 49 -2.94 -3.51 -6.77
C GLN A 49 -3.79 -2.30 -7.21
N GLY A 50 -4.98 -2.12 -6.66
CA GLY A 50 -5.86 -0.97 -6.95
C GLY A 50 -5.29 0.37 -6.50
N MET A 51 -4.40 0.36 -5.50
CA MET A 51 -3.71 1.57 -5.03
C MET A 51 -2.56 2.02 -5.94
N ARG A 52 -2.23 1.27 -7.01
CA ARG A 52 -1.15 1.63 -7.94
C ARG A 52 -1.61 2.62 -9.01
N VAL A 53 -0.73 3.55 -9.38
CA VAL A 53 -0.97 4.57 -10.42
C VAL A 53 -1.06 3.98 -11.83
N ASP A 54 -0.38 2.86 -12.09
CA ASP A 54 -0.45 2.15 -13.36
C ASP A 54 -1.63 1.16 -13.42
N HIS A 55 -2.58 1.30 -12.47
CA HIS A 55 -3.82 0.57 -12.28
C HIS A 55 -3.98 -0.67 -13.18
N PRO A 56 -3.57 -1.87 -12.73
CA PRO A 56 -3.77 -3.09 -13.49
C PRO A 56 -5.28 -3.28 -13.71
N GLY A 57 -5.73 -3.21 -14.96
CA GLY A 57 -7.14 -3.31 -15.32
C GLY A 57 -7.76 -4.59 -14.74
N GLY A 58 -8.60 -4.43 -13.70
CA GLY A 58 -9.19 -5.54 -12.95
C GLY A 58 -9.05 -5.44 -11.42
N ALA A 59 -8.31 -4.46 -10.90
CA ALA A 59 -8.31 -4.20 -9.46
C ALA A 59 -9.67 -3.64 -8.97
N PRO A 60 -10.11 -4.00 -7.75
CA PRO A 60 -11.32 -3.44 -7.15
C PRO A 60 -11.18 -1.93 -6.98
N SER A 61 -12.31 -1.20 -7.04
CA SER A 61 -12.33 0.22 -6.67
C SER A 61 -11.95 0.32 -5.19
N VAL A 62 -10.71 0.72 -4.95
CA VAL A 62 -10.31 1.27 -3.67
C VAL A 62 -10.93 2.67 -3.63
N GLY A 63 -11.47 3.10 -2.49
CA GLY A 63 -12.09 4.43 -2.42
C GLY A 63 -11.12 5.49 -3.00
N SER A 64 -11.62 6.47 -3.75
CA SER A 64 -10.81 7.36 -4.61
C SER A 64 -9.62 8.03 -3.91
N LYS A 65 -9.66 8.16 -2.58
CA LYS A 65 -8.55 8.60 -1.72
C LYS A 65 -7.31 7.68 -1.76
N PHE A 66 -7.43 6.42 -2.15
CA PHE A 66 -6.34 5.44 -2.12
C PHE A 66 -5.84 5.05 -3.52
N GLU A 67 -6.42 5.63 -4.57
CA GLU A 67 -5.97 5.40 -5.95
C GLU A 67 -4.66 6.15 -6.21
N GLY A 68 -3.76 5.53 -6.98
CA GLY A 68 -2.52 6.17 -7.41
C GLY A 68 -1.52 6.51 -6.30
N VAL A 69 -1.61 5.84 -5.15
CA VAL A 69 -0.68 6.02 -4.01
C VAL A 69 0.70 5.45 -4.33
N PHE A 70 0.75 4.33 -5.05
CA PHE A 70 2.00 3.62 -5.34
C PHE A 70 2.36 3.62 -6.82
N LYS A 71 3.65 3.56 -7.12
CA LYS A 71 4.18 3.26 -8.45
C LYS A 71 5.12 2.06 -8.36
N ARG A 72 5.09 1.19 -9.36
CA ARG A 72 6.03 0.08 -9.47
C ARG A 72 7.30 0.58 -10.16
N VAL A 73 8.45 0.42 -9.51
CA VAL A 73 9.76 0.83 -10.06
C VAL A 73 10.64 -0.35 -10.47
N GLY A 74 10.26 -1.57 -10.08
CA GLY A 74 10.94 -2.80 -10.47
C GLY A 74 10.08 -4.05 -10.25
N TYR A 75 10.64 -5.24 -10.48
CA TYR A 75 9.89 -6.47 -10.25
C TYR A 75 9.61 -6.67 -8.76
N GLY A 76 8.36 -6.43 -8.33
CA GLY A 76 7.96 -6.57 -6.93
C GLY A 76 8.37 -5.40 -6.02
N ILE A 77 8.94 -4.33 -6.59
CA ILE A 77 9.45 -3.16 -5.86
C ILE A 77 8.63 -1.92 -6.20
N TYR A 78 8.28 -1.16 -5.16
CA TYR A 78 7.34 -0.04 -5.21
C TYR A 78 7.89 1.19 -4.50
N GLU A 79 7.43 2.35 -4.94
CA GLU A 79 7.64 3.65 -4.32
C GLU A 79 6.30 4.37 -4.19
N LEU A 80 6.30 5.43 -3.38
CA LEU A 80 5.20 6.38 -3.36
C LEU A 80 5.20 7.22 -4.64
N THR A 81 4.01 7.61 -5.07
CA THR A 81 3.85 8.76 -5.96
C THR A 81 3.92 10.06 -5.16
N GLU A 82 4.01 11.21 -5.83
CA GLU A 82 3.88 12.52 -5.15
C GLU A 82 2.55 12.65 -4.39
N TYR A 83 1.49 12.02 -4.90
CA TYR A 83 0.21 11.93 -4.19
C TYR A 83 0.32 11.05 -2.95
N GLY A 84 0.90 9.85 -3.08
CA GLY A 84 1.10 8.93 -1.96
C GLY A 84 1.94 9.53 -0.83
N GLU A 85 2.97 10.32 -1.15
CA GLU A 85 3.76 11.05 -0.16
C GLU A 85 2.95 12.08 0.63
N LYS A 86 2.02 12.79 -0.03
CA LYS A 86 1.12 13.73 0.64
C LYS A 86 0.12 12.98 1.53
N LEU A 87 -0.47 11.91 1.01
CA LEU A 87 -1.44 11.10 1.72
C LEU A 87 -0.85 10.50 3.00
N ILE A 88 0.33 9.90 2.93
CA ILE A 88 0.94 9.19 4.06
C ILE A 88 1.23 10.11 5.25
N LYS A 89 1.47 11.41 5.03
CA LYS A 89 1.63 12.39 6.11
C LYS A 89 0.37 12.55 6.96
N GLU A 90 -0.82 12.24 6.44
CA GLU A 90 -2.07 12.20 7.23
C GLU A 90 -2.15 10.97 8.15
N TYR A 91 -1.32 9.96 7.89
CA TYR A 91 -1.29 8.68 8.60
C TYR A 91 0.02 8.48 9.38
N ASP A 92 0.92 9.47 9.38
CA ASP A 92 2.10 9.51 10.23
C ASP A 92 1.65 9.67 11.68
N CYS A 93 1.56 8.53 12.38
CA CYS A 93 1.29 8.45 13.82
C CYS A 93 2.61 8.44 14.60
#